data_AF-A0A8H7N8E2-F1
#
_entry.id   AF-A0A8H7N8E2-F1
#
_cell.length_a   1.000
_cell.length_b   1.000
_cell.length_c   1.000
_cell.angle_alpha   90.00
_cell.angle_beta   90.00
_cell.angle_gamma   90.00
#
_symmetry.space_group_name_H-M   'P 1'
#
loop_
_entity.id
_entity.type
_entity.pdbx_description
1 polymer ?
#
loop_
_entity_poly.entity_id
_entity_poly.type
_entity_poly.pdbx_seq_one_letter_code
_entity_poly.pdbx_strand_id
1 'polypeptide(L)'
;MIASYSITGLASQEHTVQVWLIVILLIDWVVANTPRDSFCRRYAHQTTVIDDKLYIDGGWVNFNNFQQKQQDYPNTWLSYHDLSHTYDGFPDLNISLSKNESIPTVHGGVLWGDSVNKRFYLYGGEWTGGTADAVYTVLGYDVLYNHWDDFGLPRIKPPPQVAAYGAGVGVSEIGTGYYYGGYISNASMSGWSQPRKMSSNFYSYDYDSKDFTQAASPDDLPRAEGAMVWIPAGDARGLLVYMGGVVSQNDTVQPQGFDEIFVYDPTDNSWLNQSATGEVPQNRRQFCMD
;
A
#
# COMPACT_ATOMS: atom_id res chain seq x y z
N MET A 1 -24.70 -4.67 99.22
CA MET A 1 -23.98 -3.54 99.83
C MET A 1 -23.84 -2.45 98.78
N ILE A 2 -24.66 -1.40 98.89
CA ILE A 2 -24.42 0.06 98.68
C ILE A 2 -23.48 0.38 97.48
N ALA A 3 -23.90 1.04 96.39
CA ALA A 3 -24.46 2.40 96.25
C ALA A 3 -25.05 2.54 94.81
N SER A 4 -26.33 2.87 94.58
CA SER A 4 -27.00 4.18 94.43
C SER A 4 -26.72 5.00 93.13
N TYR A 5 -27.85 5.44 92.55
CA TYR A 5 -28.13 6.25 91.34
C TYR A 5 -27.41 7.61 91.24
N SER A 6 -27.27 8.16 90.01
CA SER A 6 -27.98 9.39 89.54
C SER A 6 -27.55 9.86 88.14
N ILE A 7 -28.52 10.47 87.43
CA ILE A 7 -28.51 11.00 86.06
C ILE A 7 -28.15 12.50 86.07
N THR A 8 -27.44 13.02 85.05
CA THR A 8 -27.75 14.26 84.25
C THR A 8 -26.50 14.92 83.62
N GLY A 9 -26.65 15.45 82.39
CA GLY A 9 -25.72 16.39 81.74
C GLY A 9 -25.34 15.98 80.31
N LEU A 10 -26.19 16.24 79.31
CA LEU A 10 -26.12 17.37 78.36
C LEU A 10 -25.06 17.21 77.24
N ALA A 11 -25.58 16.79 76.09
CA ALA A 11 -25.24 17.14 74.70
C ALA A 11 -23.89 17.81 74.37
N SER A 12 -23.12 17.17 73.50
CA SER A 12 -22.74 17.74 72.20
C SER A 12 -22.33 16.63 71.22
N GLN A 13 -22.90 16.68 70.01
CA GLN A 13 -22.50 15.85 68.87
C GLN A 13 -21.06 16.18 68.47
N GLU A 14 -20.15 15.21 68.59
CA GLU A 14 -18.90 15.25 67.82
C GLU A 14 -19.10 14.50 66.51
N HIS A 15 -19.28 15.28 65.46
CA HIS A 15 -19.34 14.81 64.09
C HIS A 15 -18.01 14.17 63.70
N THR A 16 -18.03 12.86 63.47
CA THR A 16 -16.96 12.13 62.81
C THR A 16 -16.91 12.57 61.35
N VAL A 17 -16.03 13.51 61.01
CA VAL A 17 -15.75 13.85 59.61
C VAL A 17 -14.80 12.79 59.05
N GLN A 18 -15.38 11.71 58.48
CA GLN A 18 -14.65 10.84 57.57
C GLN A 18 -14.41 11.61 56.27
N VAL A 19 -13.20 12.12 56.09
CA VAL A 19 -12.73 12.64 54.81
C VAL A 19 -12.48 11.44 53.89
N TRP A 20 -13.42 11.16 53.00
CA TRP A 20 -13.19 10.27 51.87
C TRP A 20 -12.34 11.00 50.83
N LEU A 21 -11.05 10.69 50.78
CA LEU A 21 -10.17 11.07 49.67
C LEU A 21 -10.49 10.16 48.48
N ILE A 22 -11.41 10.58 47.62
CA ILE A 22 -11.60 9.98 46.30
C ILE A 22 -10.50 10.56 45.40
N VAL A 23 -9.43 9.79 45.19
CA VAL A 23 -8.45 10.08 44.14
C VAL A 23 -9.07 9.67 42.81
N ILE A 24 -9.59 10.65 42.06
CA ILE A 24 -9.94 10.46 40.65
C ILE A 24 -8.62 10.41 39.87
N LEU A 25 -8.17 9.20 39.53
CA LEU A 25 -7.16 9.00 38.49
C LEU A 25 -7.79 9.42 37.17
N LEU A 26 -7.55 10.67 36.74
CA LEU A 26 -7.71 11.07 35.36
C LEU A 26 -6.64 10.32 34.56
N ILE A 27 -7.00 9.13 34.09
CA ILE A 27 -6.27 8.48 33.01
C ILE A 27 -6.63 9.29 31.77
N ASP A 28 -5.75 10.21 31.38
CA ASP A 28 -5.77 10.77 30.03
C ASP A 28 -5.57 9.58 29.10
N TRP A 29 -6.68 9.10 28.53
CA TRP A 29 -6.62 8.17 27.41
C TRP A 29 -6.00 8.94 26.26
N VAL A 30 -4.70 8.72 26.05
CA VAL A 30 -4.04 9.15 24.82
C VAL A 30 -4.70 8.37 23.69
N VAL A 31 -5.61 9.02 22.97
CA VAL A 31 -6.21 8.46 21.75
C VAL A 31 -5.07 8.24 20.77
N ALA A 32 -4.85 6.99 20.36
CA ALA A 32 -3.85 6.67 19.37
C ALA A 32 -4.17 7.39 18.05
N ASN A 33 -3.15 7.95 17.39
CA ASN A 33 -3.35 8.58 16.09
C ASN A 33 -3.78 7.53 15.06
N THR A 34 -4.83 7.85 14.31
CA THR A 34 -5.32 7.02 13.21
C THR A 34 -5.29 7.82 11.91
N PRO A 35 -5.22 7.15 10.74
CA PRO A 35 -5.31 7.82 9.44
C PRO A 35 -6.72 8.35 9.15
N ARG A 36 -7.71 8.07 10.00
CA ARG A 36 -9.05 8.66 9.94
C ARG A 36 -9.12 9.98 10.73
N ASP A 37 -8.65 9.98 11.98
CA ASP A 37 -8.94 11.05 12.94
C ASP A 37 -7.84 12.11 13.01
N SER A 38 -6.59 11.74 12.72
CA SER A 38 -5.42 12.59 12.93
C SER A 38 -4.58 12.76 11.66
N PHE A 39 -5.16 12.59 10.47
CA PHE A 39 -4.43 12.55 9.20
C PHE A 39 -3.82 13.90 8.80
N CYS A 40 -2.53 13.89 8.43
CA CYS A 40 -1.86 15.05 7.82
C CYS A 40 -1.50 14.78 6.35
N ARG A 41 -0.77 13.71 6.07
CA ARG A 41 -0.41 13.30 4.70
C ARG A 41 -0.07 11.81 4.63
N ARG A 42 -0.08 11.27 3.41
CA ARG A 42 0.42 9.92 3.09
C ARG A 42 1.22 9.93 1.80
N TYR A 43 2.11 8.96 1.61
CA TYR A 43 2.88 8.80 0.37
C TYR A 43 3.36 7.35 0.19
N ALA A 44 3.73 7.01 -1.05
CA ALA A 44 4.21 5.67 -1.46
C ALA A 44 3.26 4.50 -1.12
N HIS A 45 1.98 4.81 -0.87
CA HIS A 45 0.90 3.84 -0.70
C HIS A 45 0.42 3.35 -2.06
N GLN A 46 -0.30 2.25 -2.05
CA GLN A 46 -0.88 1.63 -3.22
C GLN A 46 -2.39 1.80 -3.19
N THR A 47 -2.98 1.98 -4.37
CA THR A 47 -4.42 2.18 -4.52
C THR A 47 -5.01 1.32 -5.60
N THR A 48 -6.27 0.95 -5.45
CA THR A 48 -7.06 0.37 -6.52
C THR A 48 -8.54 0.68 -6.30
N VAL A 49 -9.31 0.73 -7.38
CA VAL A 49 -10.76 0.91 -7.33
C VAL A 49 -11.42 -0.42 -7.66
N ILE A 50 -12.34 -0.86 -6.81
CA ILE A 50 -13.23 -1.99 -7.07
C ILE A 50 -14.64 -1.52 -6.79
N ASP A 51 -15.50 -1.57 -7.80
CA ASP A 51 -16.82 -0.91 -7.79
C ASP A 51 -16.67 0.56 -7.35
N ASP A 52 -17.51 1.03 -6.44
CA ASP A 52 -17.50 2.40 -5.95
C ASP A 52 -16.62 2.59 -4.70
N LYS A 53 -15.49 1.87 -4.60
CA LYS A 53 -14.57 1.98 -3.44
C LYS A 53 -13.12 2.14 -3.89
N LEU A 54 -12.48 3.22 -3.46
CA LEU A 54 -11.04 3.43 -3.57
C LEU A 54 -10.34 2.82 -2.37
N TYR A 55 -9.70 1.68 -2.56
CA TYR A 55 -8.90 1.00 -1.54
C TYR A 55 -7.50 1.60 -1.47
N ILE A 56 -6.96 1.69 -0.26
CA ILE A 56 -5.63 2.19 0.04
C ILE A 56 -4.95 1.23 1.02
N ASP A 57 -3.81 0.69 0.60
CA ASP A 57 -2.95 -0.16 1.43
C ASP A 57 -1.53 0.41 1.50
N GLY A 58 -0.85 0.15 2.62
CA GLY A 58 0.59 0.35 2.74
C GLY A 58 1.04 1.82 2.65
N GLY A 59 2.32 1.99 2.37
CA GLY A 59 2.98 3.29 2.37
C GLY A 59 3.23 3.86 3.76
N TRP A 60 3.39 5.18 3.80
CA TRP A 60 3.69 5.95 5.00
C TRP A 60 2.57 6.95 5.28
N VAL A 61 2.27 7.16 6.56
CA VAL A 61 1.31 8.14 7.05
C VAL A 61 1.98 9.08 8.06
N ASN A 62 1.61 10.35 7.98
CA ASN A 62 1.95 11.35 8.98
C ASN A 62 0.67 11.90 9.59
N PHE A 63 0.75 12.25 10.87
CA PHE A 63 -0.37 12.75 11.64
C PHE A 63 -0.28 14.26 11.90
N ASN A 64 -1.31 14.86 12.50
CA ASN A 64 -1.44 16.31 12.73
C ASN A 64 -0.21 16.97 13.42
N ASN A 65 0.59 16.20 14.16
CA ASN A 65 1.83 16.67 14.79
C ASN A 65 3.07 16.61 13.88
N PHE A 66 2.92 16.31 12.58
CA PHE A 66 4.04 16.18 11.64
C PHE A 66 4.89 17.45 11.55
N GLN A 67 4.29 18.63 11.62
CA GLN A 67 5.04 19.90 11.60
C GLN A 67 6.04 20.02 12.76
N GLN A 68 5.80 19.31 13.87
CA GLN A 68 6.65 19.33 15.05
C GLN A 68 7.61 18.13 15.09
N LYS A 69 7.11 16.94 14.75
CA LYS A 69 7.85 15.68 14.89
C LYS A 69 8.59 15.25 13.62
N GLN A 70 8.10 15.67 12.45
CA GLN A 70 8.60 15.25 11.13
C GLN A 70 8.77 13.73 11.00
N GLN A 71 7.92 12.97 11.68
CA GLN A 71 8.04 11.52 11.81
C GLN A 71 7.11 10.80 10.84
N ASP A 72 7.68 9.89 10.05
CA ASP A 72 6.96 8.93 9.21
C ASP A 72 6.56 7.70 10.02
N TYR A 73 5.29 7.28 9.87
CA TYR A 73 4.75 6.07 10.47
C TYR A 73 4.33 5.11 9.35
N PRO A 74 4.62 3.80 9.47
CA PRO A 74 4.05 2.81 8.56
C PRO A 74 2.52 2.87 8.58
N ASN A 75 1.89 2.87 7.42
CA ASN A 75 0.44 2.76 7.34
C ASN A 75 0.03 1.29 7.42
N THR A 76 -0.18 0.80 8.64
CA THR A 76 -0.57 -0.59 8.91
C THR A 76 -2.05 -0.86 8.66
N TRP A 77 -2.84 0.16 8.32
CA TRP A 77 -4.26 0.04 8.03
C TRP A 77 -4.51 -0.27 6.56
N LEU A 78 -5.42 -1.22 6.31
CA LEU A 78 -6.14 -1.28 5.04
C LEU A 78 -7.37 -0.37 5.16
N SER A 79 -7.56 0.51 4.18
CA SER A 79 -8.61 1.53 4.24
C SER A 79 -9.29 1.72 2.89
N TYR A 80 -10.47 2.34 2.89
CA TYR A 80 -11.11 2.76 1.64
C TYR A 80 -11.89 4.07 1.80
N HIS A 81 -12.04 4.77 0.68
CA HIS A 81 -13.04 5.83 0.50
C HIS A 81 -14.24 5.25 -0.26
N ASP A 82 -15.44 5.59 0.18
CA ASP A 82 -16.67 5.31 -0.56
C ASP A 82 -16.87 6.38 -1.64
N LEU A 83 -17.01 5.94 -2.89
CA LEU A 83 -17.19 6.77 -4.08
C LEU A 83 -18.63 6.73 -4.61
N SER A 84 -19.53 6.00 -3.96
CA SER A 84 -20.93 5.85 -4.40
C SER A 84 -21.78 7.11 -4.20
N HIS A 85 -21.23 8.12 -3.51
CA HIS A 85 -21.87 9.40 -3.24
C HIS A 85 -20.92 10.56 -3.55
N THR A 86 -21.49 11.71 -3.88
CA THR A 86 -20.75 12.97 -3.92
C THR A 86 -20.67 13.55 -2.51
N TYR A 87 -19.51 14.05 -2.13
CA TYR A 87 -19.27 14.66 -0.82
C TYR A 87 -18.87 16.12 -1.00
N ASP A 88 -19.31 16.97 -0.07
CA ASP A 88 -18.75 18.32 0.08
C ASP A 88 -17.37 18.21 0.77
N GLY A 89 -16.35 17.86 -0.02
CA GLY A 89 -14.99 17.61 0.45
C GLY A 89 -14.49 16.21 0.11
N PHE A 90 -13.48 15.73 0.86
CA PHE A 90 -13.00 14.35 0.72
C PHE A 90 -13.98 13.37 1.39
N PRO A 91 -14.30 12.22 0.75
CA PRO A 91 -15.09 11.18 1.38
C PRO A 91 -14.47 10.70 2.71
N ASP A 92 -15.30 10.27 3.65
CA ASP A 92 -14.82 9.69 4.91
C ASP A 92 -13.93 8.47 4.65
N LEU A 93 -12.83 8.36 5.41
CA LEU A 93 -11.93 7.21 5.33
C LEU A 93 -12.45 6.08 6.21
N ASN A 94 -12.72 4.93 5.62
CA ASN A 94 -12.99 3.71 6.34
C ASN A 94 -11.71 2.97 6.70
N ILE A 95 -11.50 2.64 7.99
CA ILE A 95 -10.32 1.91 8.49
C ILE A 95 -10.71 0.61 9.24
N SER A 96 -11.92 0.10 9.03
CA SER A 96 -12.43 -1.10 9.70
C SER A 96 -12.18 -2.40 8.94
N LEU A 97 -11.43 -2.34 7.83
CA LEU A 97 -11.07 -3.52 7.06
C LEU A 97 -10.04 -4.37 7.81
N SER A 98 -10.11 -5.68 7.63
CA SER A 98 -9.21 -6.62 8.29
C SER A 98 -7.80 -6.52 7.69
N LYS A 99 -6.84 -6.15 8.52
CA LYS A 99 -5.42 -6.31 8.25
C LYS A 99 -4.72 -6.49 9.59
N ASN A 100 -4.00 -7.59 9.74
CA ASN A 100 -3.26 -7.92 10.95
C ASN A 100 -1.76 -7.92 10.64
N GLU A 101 -0.94 -8.19 11.66
CA GLU A 101 0.52 -8.19 11.54
C GLU A 101 1.08 -9.28 10.63
N SER A 102 0.30 -10.31 10.26
CA SER A 102 0.76 -11.32 9.29
C SER A 102 0.74 -10.80 7.86
N ILE A 103 0.06 -9.69 7.57
CA ILE A 103 0.07 -9.05 6.27
C ILE A 103 1.16 -7.96 6.27
N PRO A 104 2.12 -8.00 5.32
CA PRO A 104 3.20 -7.04 5.31
C PRO A 104 2.69 -5.62 5.06
N THR A 105 3.36 -4.66 5.69
CA THR A 105 3.19 -3.25 5.35
C THR A 105 4.34 -2.83 4.47
N VAL A 106 4.04 -2.60 3.18
CA VAL A 106 5.04 -2.26 2.17
C VAL A 106 4.74 -0.92 1.52
N HIS A 107 5.76 -0.28 0.97
CA HIS A 107 5.64 0.95 0.19
C HIS A 107 6.22 0.77 -1.21
N GLY A 108 5.68 1.49 -2.20
CA GLY A 108 6.11 1.37 -3.60
C GLY A 108 5.79 0.02 -4.24
N GLY A 109 4.83 -0.74 -3.71
CA GLY A 109 4.26 -1.90 -4.43
C GLY A 109 3.12 -1.48 -5.36
N VAL A 110 2.28 -2.44 -5.75
CA VAL A 110 1.07 -2.22 -6.55
C VAL A 110 -0.08 -3.06 -5.99
N LEU A 111 -1.31 -2.53 -6.06
CA LEU A 111 -2.54 -3.30 -5.91
C LEU A 111 -3.10 -3.60 -7.30
N TRP A 112 -3.10 -4.87 -7.68
CA TRP A 112 -3.76 -5.33 -8.89
C TRP A 112 -5.24 -5.56 -8.59
N GLY A 113 -6.09 -4.62 -9.01
CA GLY A 113 -7.54 -4.71 -8.81
C GLY A 113 -8.21 -5.70 -9.76
N ASP A 114 -9.12 -6.50 -9.20
CA ASP A 114 -9.99 -7.43 -9.89
C ASP A 114 -11.45 -7.15 -9.53
N SER A 115 -12.10 -6.35 -10.37
CA SER A 115 -13.51 -6.01 -10.23
C SER A 115 -14.46 -7.17 -10.57
N VAL A 116 -13.98 -8.23 -11.23
CA VAL A 116 -14.78 -9.40 -11.58
C VAL A 116 -14.89 -10.33 -10.37
N ASN A 117 -13.76 -10.70 -9.77
CA ASN A 117 -13.72 -11.58 -8.60
C ASN A 117 -13.82 -10.83 -7.26
N LYS A 118 -14.00 -9.50 -7.28
CA LYS A 118 -14.11 -8.63 -6.10
C LYS A 118 -12.93 -8.80 -5.15
N ARG A 119 -11.73 -8.71 -5.73
CA ARG A 119 -10.46 -8.93 -5.03
C ARG A 119 -9.41 -7.94 -5.52
N PHE A 120 -8.38 -7.71 -4.73
CA PHE A 120 -7.14 -7.15 -5.24
C PHE A 120 -5.95 -7.93 -4.73
N TYR A 121 -4.84 -7.89 -5.46
CA TYR A 121 -3.61 -8.60 -5.13
C TYR A 121 -2.50 -7.62 -4.82
N LEU A 122 -1.73 -7.87 -3.76
CA LEU A 122 -0.55 -7.09 -3.41
C LEU A 122 0.68 -7.67 -4.10
N TYR A 123 1.34 -6.87 -4.93
CA TYR A 123 2.61 -7.23 -5.56
C TYR A 123 3.71 -6.22 -5.26
N GLY A 124 4.91 -6.73 -4.96
CA GLY A 124 6.10 -5.92 -4.78
C GLY A 124 6.09 -5.01 -3.55
N GLY A 125 6.95 -4.01 -3.58
CA GLY A 125 7.13 -3.04 -2.51
C GLY A 125 8.28 -3.37 -1.55
N GLU A 126 8.71 -2.36 -0.81
CA GLU A 126 9.71 -2.47 0.26
C GLU A 126 9.01 -2.46 1.62
N TRP A 127 9.47 -3.33 2.53
CA TRP A 127 8.97 -3.38 3.90
C TRP A 127 9.31 -2.09 4.64
N THR A 128 8.33 -1.50 5.30
CA THR A 128 8.53 -0.28 6.10
C THR A 128 9.46 -0.48 7.30
N GLY A 129 9.69 -1.72 7.72
CA GLY A 129 10.68 -2.10 8.74
C GLY A 129 12.13 -2.08 8.26
N GLY A 130 12.38 -1.84 6.96
CA GLY A 130 13.71 -1.72 6.37
C GLY A 130 14.36 -3.03 5.93
N THR A 131 13.81 -4.19 6.26
CA THR A 131 14.20 -5.50 5.71
C THR A 131 12.96 -6.35 5.54
N ALA A 132 12.94 -7.19 4.51
CA ALA A 132 11.86 -8.13 4.26
C ALA A 132 11.93 -9.30 5.24
N ASP A 133 10.95 -9.38 6.12
CA ASP A 133 10.90 -10.36 7.22
C ASP A 133 10.38 -11.75 6.78
N ALA A 134 9.79 -11.84 5.58
CA ALA A 134 9.24 -13.08 5.04
C ALA A 134 9.55 -13.24 3.54
N VAL A 135 9.56 -14.49 3.10
CA VAL A 135 9.60 -14.82 1.67
C VAL A 135 8.30 -14.33 1.02
N TYR A 136 8.41 -13.80 -0.20
CA TYR A 136 7.25 -13.31 -0.92
C TYR A 136 6.26 -14.43 -1.26
N THR A 137 5.01 -14.22 -0.87
CA THR A 137 3.84 -14.96 -1.33
C THR A 137 2.86 -14.00 -2.00
N VAL A 138 1.99 -14.53 -2.85
CA VAL A 138 0.94 -13.72 -3.47
C VAL A 138 -0.22 -13.58 -2.49
N LEU A 139 -0.39 -12.37 -1.98
CA LEU A 139 -1.49 -12.03 -1.08
C LEU A 139 -2.63 -11.39 -1.88
N GLY A 140 -3.84 -11.87 -1.66
CA GLY A 140 -5.05 -11.26 -2.22
C GLY A 140 -6.02 -10.88 -1.11
N TYR A 141 -6.68 -9.74 -1.24
CA TYR A 141 -7.73 -9.32 -0.33
C TYR A 141 -9.09 -9.50 -0.98
N ASP A 142 -9.97 -10.26 -0.33
CA ASP A 142 -11.35 -10.45 -0.74
C ASP A 142 -12.23 -9.35 -0.15
N VAL A 143 -12.74 -8.47 -1.01
CA VAL A 143 -13.49 -7.30 -0.56
C VAL A 143 -14.91 -7.63 -0.11
N LEU A 144 -15.45 -8.79 -0.50
CA LEU A 144 -16.79 -9.24 -0.10
C LEU A 144 -16.76 -9.84 1.31
N TYR A 145 -15.74 -10.66 1.59
CA TYR A 145 -15.62 -11.37 2.86
C TYR A 145 -14.71 -10.68 3.88
N ASN A 146 -14.07 -9.56 3.51
CA ASN A 146 -13.21 -8.78 4.40
C ASN A 146 -12.12 -9.66 5.04
N HIS A 147 -11.29 -10.29 4.21
CA HIS A 147 -10.12 -11.05 4.66
C HIS A 147 -9.03 -11.13 3.59
N TRP A 148 -7.81 -11.45 4.03
CA TRP A 148 -6.68 -11.74 3.16
C TRP A 148 -6.54 -13.25 2.95
N ASP A 149 -6.31 -13.65 1.71
CA ASP A 149 -5.90 -14.98 1.29
C ASP A 149 -4.40 -14.97 0.93
N ASP A 150 -3.71 -16.05 1.30
CA ASP A 150 -2.35 -16.33 0.85
C ASP A 150 -2.38 -17.44 -0.22
N PHE A 151 -2.03 -17.09 -1.45
CA PHE A 151 -1.97 -18.03 -2.58
C PHE A 151 -0.62 -18.75 -2.71
N GLY A 152 0.29 -18.52 -1.76
CA GLY A 152 1.59 -19.17 -1.67
C GLY A 152 2.64 -18.56 -2.58
N LEU A 153 3.72 -19.34 -2.78
CA LEU A 153 4.87 -18.93 -3.56
C LEU A 153 4.52 -18.82 -5.06
N PRO A 154 5.10 -17.85 -5.80
CA PRO A 154 4.98 -17.76 -7.24
C PRO A 154 5.35 -19.08 -7.94
N ARG A 155 4.45 -19.60 -8.79
CA ARG A 155 4.62 -20.87 -9.50
C ARG A 155 5.37 -20.70 -10.83
N ILE A 156 6.57 -20.12 -10.76
CA ILE A 156 7.48 -19.92 -11.91
C ILE A 156 8.92 -20.25 -11.52
N LYS A 157 9.74 -20.69 -12.48
CA LYS A 157 11.16 -21.00 -12.27
C LYS A 157 12.04 -20.24 -13.27
N PRO A 158 13.01 -19.42 -12.80
CA PRO A 158 13.23 -19.04 -11.41
C PRO A 158 12.07 -18.20 -10.84
N PRO A 159 11.89 -18.14 -9.50
CA PRO A 159 10.91 -17.24 -8.89
C PRO A 159 11.17 -15.76 -9.26
N PRO A 160 10.13 -14.91 -9.29
CA PRO A 160 10.30 -13.50 -9.60
C PRO A 160 11.24 -12.81 -8.61
N GLN A 161 12.09 -11.91 -9.12
CA GLN A 161 12.84 -11.00 -8.26
C GLN A 161 11.91 -9.85 -7.85
N VAL A 162 11.43 -9.92 -6.61
CA VAL A 162 10.42 -8.99 -6.10
C VAL A 162 11.03 -7.61 -5.90
N ALA A 163 10.45 -6.63 -6.57
CA ALA A 163 10.94 -5.27 -6.61
C ALA A 163 9.92 -4.29 -6.03
N ALA A 164 10.36 -3.06 -5.78
CA ALA A 164 9.54 -1.91 -5.42
C ALA A 164 9.76 -0.76 -6.39
N TYR A 165 8.79 0.15 -6.48
CA TYR A 165 8.78 1.28 -7.38
C TYR A 165 9.00 0.86 -8.85
N GLY A 166 8.45 -0.29 -9.23
CA GLY A 166 8.25 -0.66 -10.63
C GLY A 166 6.88 -0.16 -11.10
N ALA A 167 6.67 -0.21 -12.41
CA ALA A 167 5.37 0.11 -12.98
C ALA A 167 4.49 -1.13 -12.92
N GLY A 168 3.27 -1.04 -12.40
CA GLY A 168 2.34 -2.17 -12.43
C GLY A 168 0.90 -1.73 -12.59
N VAL A 169 0.10 -2.60 -13.20
CA VAL A 169 -1.30 -2.37 -13.51
C VAL A 169 -2.07 -3.68 -13.38
N GLY A 170 -3.25 -3.64 -12.78
CA GLY A 170 -4.20 -4.76 -12.80
C GLY A 170 -5.24 -4.53 -13.89
N VAL A 171 -5.54 -5.56 -14.68
CA VAL A 171 -6.49 -5.49 -15.79
C VAL A 171 -7.59 -6.51 -15.53
N SER A 172 -8.73 -6.04 -15.02
CA SER A 172 -9.86 -6.88 -14.65
C SER A 172 -10.49 -7.59 -15.85
N GLU A 173 -10.51 -6.92 -17.01
CA GLU A 173 -11.13 -7.38 -18.26
C GLU A 173 -10.52 -8.67 -18.79
N ILE A 174 -9.23 -8.89 -18.51
CA ILE A 174 -8.49 -10.10 -18.90
C ILE A 174 -7.93 -10.86 -17.68
N GLY A 175 -8.36 -10.50 -16.47
CA GLY A 175 -7.93 -11.14 -15.23
C GLY A 175 -6.41 -11.22 -15.05
N THR A 176 -5.68 -10.16 -15.40
CA THR A 176 -4.20 -10.20 -15.40
C THR A 176 -3.59 -8.99 -14.69
N GLY A 177 -2.66 -9.24 -13.77
CA GLY A 177 -1.77 -8.23 -13.19
C GLY A 177 -0.44 -8.18 -13.93
N TYR A 178 0.07 -6.99 -14.23
CA TYR A 178 1.37 -6.78 -14.86
C TYR A 178 2.29 -5.98 -13.95
N TYR A 179 3.59 -6.27 -13.99
CA TYR A 179 4.61 -5.49 -13.27
C TYR A 179 5.95 -5.49 -13.99
N TYR A 180 6.51 -4.30 -14.19
CA TYR A 180 7.74 -4.05 -14.93
C TYR A 180 8.76 -3.28 -14.09
N GLY A 181 9.99 -3.81 -14.07
CA GLY A 181 11.16 -3.13 -13.50
C GLY A 181 11.10 -2.97 -11.98
N GLY A 182 11.55 -1.82 -11.49
CA GLY A 182 11.65 -1.47 -10.07
C GLY A 182 13.01 -1.83 -9.45
N TYR A 183 13.16 -1.47 -8.17
CA TYR A 183 14.34 -1.73 -7.37
C TYR A 183 14.19 -3.00 -6.55
N ILE A 184 15.22 -3.85 -6.59
CA ILE A 184 15.36 -5.04 -5.76
C ILE A 184 16.36 -4.74 -4.66
N SER A 185 15.99 -5.00 -3.41
CA SER A 185 16.82 -4.80 -2.23
C SER A 185 16.51 -5.86 -1.17
N ASN A 186 17.25 -5.84 -0.06
CA ASN A 186 16.89 -6.61 1.14
C ASN A 186 15.57 -6.15 1.79
N ALA A 187 15.08 -4.95 1.46
CA ALA A 187 13.78 -4.47 1.92
C ALA A 187 12.62 -4.97 1.04
N SER A 188 12.85 -5.33 -0.24
CA SER A 188 11.81 -5.88 -1.12
C SER A 188 11.81 -7.40 -1.21
N MET A 189 12.96 -8.04 -0.97
CA MET A 189 13.12 -9.48 -1.15
C MET A 189 13.93 -10.10 -0.01
N SER A 190 13.29 -11.01 0.73
CA SER A 190 13.95 -11.72 1.83
C SER A 190 15.11 -12.56 1.33
N GLY A 191 16.22 -12.54 2.07
CA GLY A 191 17.47 -13.22 1.70
C GLY A 191 18.32 -12.52 0.62
N TRP A 192 17.90 -11.34 0.12
CA TRP A 192 18.71 -10.57 -0.83
C TRP A 192 19.98 -10.01 -0.16
N SER A 193 21.15 -10.43 -0.64
CA SER A 193 22.45 -10.07 -0.07
C SER A 193 23.27 -9.10 -0.93
N GLN A 194 22.82 -8.83 -2.16
CA GLN A 194 23.51 -7.95 -3.09
C GLN A 194 23.12 -6.48 -2.85
N PRO A 195 23.92 -5.51 -3.34
CA PRO A 195 23.49 -4.12 -3.38
C PRO A 195 22.14 -3.94 -4.07
N ARG A 196 21.42 -2.86 -3.70
CA ARG A 196 20.17 -2.49 -4.37
C ARG A 196 20.43 -2.30 -5.86
N LYS A 197 19.60 -2.92 -6.71
CA LYS A 197 19.72 -2.82 -8.17
C LYS A 197 18.35 -2.64 -8.81
N MET A 198 18.31 -2.10 -10.02
CA MET A 198 17.07 -2.07 -10.82
C MET A 198 16.88 -3.38 -11.59
N SER A 199 15.64 -3.72 -11.90
CA SER A 199 15.27 -4.86 -12.73
C SER A 199 14.89 -4.42 -14.15
N SER A 200 15.16 -5.28 -15.13
CA SER A 200 14.60 -5.20 -16.49
C SER A 200 13.51 -6.24 -16.72
N ASN A 201 13.11 -7.00 -15.68
CA ASN A 201 12.12 -8.06 -15.85
C ASN A 201 10.70 -7.49 -15.98
N PHE A 202 9.92 -8.12 -16.85
CA PHE A 202 8.49 -7.90 -16.98
C PHE A 202 7.73 -9.18 -16.64
N TYR A 203 6.79 -9.10 -15.69
CA TYR A 203 5.98 -10.24 -15.26
C TYR A 203 4.50 -9.97 -15.47
N SER A 204 3.77 -11.03 -15.80
CA SER A 204 2.32 -11.10 -15.72
C SER A 204 1.91 -12.15 -14.70
N TYR A 205 0.77 -11.93 -14.05
CA TYR A 205 0.12 -12.83 -13.11
C TYR A 205 -1.34 -13.00 -13.52
N ASP A 206 -1.73 -14.23 -13.83
CA ASP A 206 -3.09 -14.58 -14.23
C ASP A 206 -3.92 -14.93 -12.98
N TYR A 207 -5.03 -14.23 -12.76
CA TYR A 207 -5.82 -14.32 -11.52
C TYR A 207 -6.52 -15.68 -11.34
N ASP A 208 -6.91 -16.32 -12.44
CA ASP A 208 -7.66 -17.57 -12.44
C ASP A 208 -6.74 -18.77 -12.21
N SER A 209 -5.74 -18.91 -13.08
CA SER A 209 -4.75 -19.97 -12.97
C SER A 209 -3.87 -19.77 -11.75
N LYS A 210 -3.57 -18.52 -11.35
CA LYS A 210 -2.62 -18.13 -10.28
C LYS A 210 -1.18 -18.38 -10.67
N ASP A 211 -0.86 -18.27 -11.96
CA ASP A 211 0.47 -18.48 -12.49
C ASP A 211 1.14 -17.16 -12.88
N PHE A 212 2.45 -17.11 -12.65
CA PHE A 212 3.32 -16.06 -13.15
C PHE A 212 3.91 -16.46 -14.50
N THR A 213 3.99 -15.50 -15.40
CA THR A 213 4.76 -15.62 -16.65
C THR A 213 5.73 -14.46 -16.74
N GLN A 214 7.00 -14.76 -17.06
CA GLN A 214 7.96 -13.72 -17.46
C GLN A 214 7.67 -13.36 -18.92
N ALA A 215 7.09 -12.18 -19.12
CA ALA A 215 6.75 -11.64 -20.44
C ALA A 215 8.01 -11.04 -21.10
N ALA A 216 7.92 -10.77 -22.40
CA ALA A 216 9.00 -10.09 -23.11
C ALA A 216 9.16 -8.68 -22.55
N SER A 217 10.39 -8.23 -22.33
CA SER A 217 10.70 -6.83 -21.98
C SER A 217 10.96 -6.02 -23.25
N PRO A 218 10.81 -4.68 -23.24
CA PRO A 218 11.10 -3.85 -24.42
C PRO A 218 12.59 -3.91 -24.82
N ASP A 219 13.47 -4.09 -23.84
CA ASP A 219 14.92 -4.29 -23.98
C ASP A 219 15.49 -4.86 -22.66
N ASP A 220 16.82 -4.99 -22.59
CA ASP A 220 17.54 -5.49 -21.41
C ASP A 220 17.90 -4.40 -20.39
N LEU A 221 17.47 -3.15 -20.59
CA LEU A 221 17.82 -2.03 -19.72
C LEU A 221 16.95 -2.03 -18.43
N PRO A 222 17.58 -1.99 -17.25
CA PRO A 222 16.84 -1.91 -16.00
C PRO A 222 16.13 -0.56 -15.84
N ARG A 223 14.87 -0.59 -15.40
CA ARG A 223 14.04 0.61 -15.21
C ARG A 223 13.39 0.63 -13.84
N ALA A 224 13.07 1.82 -13.34
CA ALA A 224 12.28 2.01 -12.12
C ALA A 224 11.55 3.36 -12.15
N GLU A 225 10.57 3.52 -11.26
CA GLU A 225 9.84 4.76 -10.99
C GLU A 225 9.08 5.36 -12.20
N GLY A 226 8.92 4.57 -13.27
CA GLY A 226 7.99 4.84 -14.35
C GLY A 226 6.59 4.37 -14.00
N ALA A 227 5.65 4.64 -14.89
CA ALA A 227 4.25 4.24 -14.72
C ALA A 227 3.77 3.46 -15.93
N MET A 228 2.76 2.61 -15.72
CA MET A 228 2.16 1.78 -16.75
C MET A 228 0.64 1.80 -16.57
N VAL A 229 -0.08 2.01 -17.66
CA VAL A 229 -1.55 1.92 -17.70
C VAL A 229 -1.99 0.96 -18.78
N TRP A 230 -3.19 0.43 -18.62
CA TRP A 230 -3.85 -0.34 -19.65
C TRP A 230 -4.84 0.54 -20.40
N ILE A 231 -4.90 0.39 -21.72
CA ILE A 231 -5.89 1.05 -22.57
C ILE A 231 -6.70 0.01 -23.34
N PRO A 232 -8.04 0.15 -23.43
CA PRO A 232 -8.92 -0.75 -24.18
C PRO A 232 -8.84 -0.45 -25.69
N ALA A 233 -7.64 -0.54 -26.26
CA ALA A 233 -7.36 -0.28 -27.67
C ALA A 233 -6.60 -1.44 -28.31
N GLY A 234 -6.67 -1.57 -29.63
CA GLY A 234 -6.06 -2.69 -30.36
C GLY A 234 -6.96 -3.93 -30.35
N ASP A 235 -6.39 -5.08 -29.96
CA ASP A 235 -7.09 -6.35 -29.88
C ASP A 235 -7.95 -6.49 -28.61
N ALA A 236 -8.66 -7.62 -28.47
CA ALA A 236 -9.54 -7.90 -27.34
C ALA A 236 -8.85 -7.88 -25.97
N ARG A 237 -7.50 -7.93 -25.91
CA ARG A 237 -6.73 -7.84 -24.66
C ARG A 237 -6.31 -6.42 -24.27
N GLY A 238 -6.52 -5.44 -25.15
CA GLY A 238 -6.03 -4.07 -24.98
C GLY A 238 -4.50 -3.95 -25.12
N LEU A 239 -3.96 -2.79 -24.77
CA LEU A 239 -2.53 -2.49 -24.81
C LEU A 239 -2.07 -1.96 -23.45
N LEU A 240 -0.80 -2.16 -23.09
CA LEU A 240 -0.19 -1.47 -21.96
C LEU A 240 0.73 -0.35 -22.46
N VAL A 241 0.67 0.80 -21.81
CA VAL A 241 1.52 1.95 -22.14
C VAL A 241 2.40 2.26 -20.95
N TYR A 242 3.71 2.17 -21.12
CA TYR A 242 4.72 2.54 -20.13
C TYR A 242 5.45 3.82 -20.53
N MET A 243 5.64 4.72 -19.57
CA MET A 243 6.36 5.98 -19.76
C MET A 243 7.16 6.40 -18.52
N GLY A 244 8.17 7.24 -18.75
CA GLY A 244 8.86 7.98 -17.69
C GLY A 244 9.67 7.13 -16.70
N GLY A 245 10.10 7.78 -15.61
CA GLY A 245 10.92 7.16 -14.57
C GLY A 245 12.41 7.32 -14.82
N VAL A 246 13.16 6.28 -14.49
CA VAL A 246 14.61 6.20 -14.68
C VAL A 246 15.00 4.87 -15.34
N VAL A 247 16.10 4.91 -16.09
CA VAL A 247 16.70 3.75 -16.76
C VAL A 247 18.18 3.68 -16.38
N SER A 248 18.73 2.47 -16.22
CA SER A 248 20.16 2.28 -16.07
C SER A 248 20.79 1.91 -17.40
N GLN A 249 21.77 2.69 -17.84
CA GLN A 249 22.59 2.40 -19.01
C GLN A 249 24.06 2.47 -18.60
N ASN A 250 24.81 1.37 -18.84
CA ASN A 250 26.20 1.23 -18.42
C ASN A 250 26.40 1.57 -16.92
N ASP A 251 25.58 0.97 -16.06
CA ASP A 251 25.56 1.17 -14.60
C ASP A 251 25.31 2.61 -14.14
N THR A 252 24.88 3.49 -15.05
CA THR A 252 24.55 4.89 -14.73
C THR A 252 23.04 5.09 -14.81
N VAL A 253 22.46 5.63 -13.75
CA VAL A 253 21.02 5.97 -13.72
C VAL A 253 20.81 7.27 -14.49
N GLN A 254 19.94 7.22 -15.49
CA GLN A 254 19.55 8.35 -16.32
C GLN A 254 18.01 8.48 -16.32
N PRO A 255 17.46 9.67 -16.64
CA PRO A 255 16.03 9.80 -16.84
C PRO A 255 15.54 8.94 -18.00
N GLN A 256 14.41 8.25 -17.81
CA GLN A 256 13.64 7.69 -18.91
C GLN A 256 12.74 8.80 -19.45
N GLY A 257 12.94 9.18 -20.71
CA GLY A 257 12.22 10.28 -21.34
C GLY A 257 10.72 10.02 -21.48
N PHE A 258 9.92 11.09 -21.43
CA PHE A 258 8.48 11.05 -21.79
C PHE A 258 8.26 11.11 -23.31
N ASP A 259 9.30 11.40 -24.07
CA ASP A 259 9.31 11.34 -25.52
C ASP A 259 9.42 9.90 -26.04
N GLU A 260 9.88 8.95 -25.22
CA GLU A 260 9.93 7.53 -25.53
C GLU A 260 8.80 6.78 -24.81
N ILE A 261 7.85 6.26 -25.59
CA ILE A 261 6.65 5.59 -25.10
C ILE A 261 6.73 4.11 -25.52
N PHE A 262 6.71 3.22 -24.52
CA PHE A 262 6.70 1.79 -24.76
C PHE A 262 5.26 1.27 -24.73
N VAL A 263 4.85 0.60 -25.79
CA VAL A 263 3.50 0.03 -25.94
C VAL A 263 3.62 -1.49 -26.02
N TYR A 264 3.07 -2.20 -25.04
CA TYR A 264 3.04 -3.65 -25.01
C TYR A 264 1.73 -4.19 -25.57
N ASP A 265 1.85 -5.17 -26.45
CA ASP A 265 0.74 -5.98 -26.94
C ASP A 265 0.74 -7.35 -26.24
N PRO A 266 -0.25 -7.62 -25.35
CA PRO A 266 -0.38 -8.90 -24.68
C PRO A 266 -0.75 -10.08 -25.60
N THR A 267 -1.29 -9.84 -26.80
CA THR A 267 -1.63 -10.90 -27.77
C THR A 267 -0.35 -11.50 -28.35
N ASP A 268 0.57 -10.63 -28.78
CA ASP A 268 1.82 -11.04 -29.43
C ASP A 268 2.99 -11.17 -28.45
N ASN A 269 2.80 -10.78 -27.18
CA ASN A 269 3.86 -10.69 -26.17
C ASN A 269 5.06 -9.88 -26.70
N SER A 270 4.78 -8.68 -27.24
CA SER A 270 5.77 -7.85 -27.90
C SER A 270 5.63 -6.38 -27.53
N TRP A 271 6.70 -5.62 -27.72
CA TRP A 271 6.73 -4.18 -27.46
C TRP A 271 6.97 -3.40 -28.75
N LEU A 272 6.27 -2.28 -28.84
CA LEU A 272 6.46 -1.23 -29.84
C LEU A 272 7.00 0.02 -29.13
N ASN A 273 7.89 0.74 -29.78
CA ASN A 273 8.38 2.03 -29.30
C ASN A 273 7.76 3.15 -30.15
N GLN A 274 7.23 4.16 -29.48
CA GLN A 274 6.61 5.34 -30.10
C GLN A 274 7.32 6.60 -29.60
N SER A 275 7.60 7.51 -30.53
CA SER A 275 8.12 8.84 -30.18
C SER A 275 6.99 9.85 -30.03
N ALA A 276 6.91 10.51 -28.88
CA ALA A 276 5.95 11.59 -28.67
C ALA A 276 6.27 12.79 -29.57
N THR A 277 5.24 13.55 -29.94
CA THR A 277 5.37 14.80 -30.70
C THR A 277 4.57 15.91 -30.00
N GLY A 278 4.87 17.17 -30.34
CA GLY A 278 4.23 18.33 -29.69
C GLY A 278 4.88 18.70 -28.36
N GLU A 279 4.08 19.12 -27.38
CA GLU A 279 4.57 19.50 -26.05
C GLU A 279 4.77 18.27 -25.17
N VAL A 280 6.01 17.79 -25.10
CA VAL A 280 6.37 16.64 -24.26
C VAL A 280 6.67 17.10 -22.84
N PRO A 281 6.08 16.47 -21.81
CA PRO A 281 6.40 16.77 -20.41
C PRO A 281 7.89 16.59 -20.10
N GLN A 282 8.39 17.40 -19.17
CA GLN A 282 9.73 17.19 -18.62
C GLN A 282 9.83 15.85 -17.87
N ASN A 283 11.03 15.27 -17.92
CA ASN A 283 11.42 14.05 -17.23
C ASN A 283 10.99 14.08 -15.76
N ARG A 284 10.32 13.01 -15.34
CA ARG A 284 9.81 12.83 -13.98
C ARG A 284 9.75 11.34 -13.64
N ARG A 285 9.75 11.09 -12.34
CA ARG A 285 9.71 9.77 -11.73
C ARG A 285 8.73 9.82 -10.55
N GLN A 286 8.18 8.67 -10.15
CA GLN A 286 7.20 8.60 -9.05
C GLN A 286 5.99 9.55 -9.25
N PHE A 287 5.47 9.57 -10.48
CA PHE A 287 4.32 10.38 -10.88
C PHE A 287 3.06 9.51 -11.02
N CYS A 288 1.88 10.13 -11.03
CA CYS A 288 0.61 9.42 -11.26
C CYS A 288 0.33 9.27 -12.76
N MET A 289 -0.20 8.11 -13.13
CA MET A 289 -0.72 7.80 -14.46
C MET A 289 -1.87 6.82 -14.27
N ASP A 290 -3.01 7.11 -14.88
CA ASP A 290 -4.23 6.31 -14.87
C ASP A 290 -4.92 6.48 -16.22
#